data_AF-A0A9P5YAE8-F1
#
_entry.id   AF-A0A9P5YAE8-F1
#
_cell.length_a   1.000
_cell.length_b   1.000
_cell.length_c   1.000
_cell.angle_alpha   90.00
_cell.angle_beta   90.00
_cell.angle_gamma   90.00
#
_symmetry.space_group_name_H-M   'P 1'
#
loop_
_entity.id
_entity.type
_entity.pdbx_description
1 polymer ?
#
loop_
_entity_poly.entity_id
_entity_poly.type
_entity_poly.pdbx_seq_one_letter_code
_entity_poly.pdbx_strand_id
1 'polypeptide(L)'
;MSRLAGGHSIIASKTTFDALAVESGEESEEEVLEVIPQLETPSPVDAKPTKSAIKKALKLARAEKRQRQKALARAQAGQVSSGNSVTSGDSPSITLVSLGDSTEFAKPIAEHDKSPLVVLPPPATTSPVNEPGRPDAKLNGTTETLAPLEPRPVAQEMPVSVPQPPVVAPLPPFVEADTKPVRSSQANHVTPPPQKQVEDSEKSKKRQSFLTRTLWTFIMIGGFIGLLLLGHAYMVLLVMLCQSLVYREVTALFSLKSTKPEAHDVDSHRGKDPWSKTLNWYFFAVTNYFLYGESIIYYFKHVVFADAQLLPFATNHRMISFILYTIGFMGFVMSLKKGYLKQQFGLFCWVHMSLLLIVVSSHFIVNNILEGLIWFWVPASLVICNDVFAYVWGITLGRTPLIKLSPKKTVEGFIGAFFSTILFGVLWGTYFMGFSYMICPVHDLGVSAWSSMQCTPNPVFIWREWQIWAPVSVFLSTLFGRTITTIPYAPYQFHLLFMSFFASLVAPFGGFFASGFKRAFNIKDFGHSIPGHGGMTDRMDCQFLMGVFTYVYYSSLIREHHVTVGSILQTIVSGLTVDEQLELVADLKRYLSGQGIMVP
;
A
#
# COMPACT_ATOMS: atom_id res chain seq x y z
N MET A 1 59.34 15.72 -15.33
CA MET A 1 59.00 16.00 -13.91
C MET A 1 58.26 17.33 -13.84
N SER A 2 57.26 17.49 -12.96
CA SER A 2 56.77 18.79 -12.42
C SER A 2 56.20 19.81 -13.45
N ARG A 3 55.03 20.47 -13.28
CA ARG A 3 54.13 20.64 -12.10
C ARG A 3 52.66 20.84 -12.57
N LEU A 4 51.77 21.14 -11.62
CA LEU A 4 50.30 21.12 -11.75
C LEU A 4 49.64 22.50 -11.98
N ALA A 5 48.34 22.43 -12.34
CA ALA A 5 47.33 23.51 -12.43
C ALA A 5 47.47 24.52 -13.58
N GLY A 6 46.38 24.98 -14.22
CA GLY A 6 44.97 24.54 -14.13
C GLY A 6 44.01 25.56 -14.77
N GLY A 7 42.94 25.11 -15.45
CA GLY A 7 41.99 26.05 -16.07
C GLY A 7 40.91 25.39 -16.96
N HIS A 8 39.66 25.51 -16.50
CA HIS A 8 38.36 25.40 -17.20
C HIS A 8 38.28 24.75 -18.60
N SER A 9 37.40 23.73 -18.69
CA SER A 9 36.70 23.36 -19.93
C SER A 9 35.19 23.44 -19.73
N ILE A 10 34.47 23.96 -20.72
CA ILE A 10 33.00 24.03 -20.78
C ILE A 10 32.55 23.04 -21.88
N ILE A 11 31.26 22.67 -21.87
CA ILE A 11 30.53 21.87 -22.89
C ILE A 11 30.42 20.36 -22.56
N ALA A 12 29.26 20.01 -21.97
CA ALA A 12 28.57 18.72 -22.15
C ALA A 12 27.07 19.04 -22.13
N SER A 13 26.49 19.38 -23.28
CA SER A 13 25.73 18.48 -24.17
C SER A 13 24.33 18.12 -23.65
N LYS A 14 23.30 18.37 -24.47
CA LYS A 14 21.87 18.14 -24.18
C LYS A 14 21.46 16.66 -24.08
N THR A 15 22.35 15.73 -24.43
CA THR A 15 22.01 14.40 -24.92
C THR A 15 21.63 13.35 -23.86
N THR A 16 21.71 13.66 -22.56
CA THR A 16 21.38 12.69 -21.49
C THR A 16 19.87 12.53 -21.25
N PHE A 17 19.04 13.48 -21.74
CA PHE A 17 17.59 13.44 -21.48
C PHE A 17 16.79 12.69 -22.55
N ASP A 18 17.25 12.72 -23.81
CA ASP A 18 16.58 12.03 -24.94
C ASP A 18 16.72 10.50 -24.82
N ALA A 19 17.80 10.01 -24.18
CA ALA A 19 18.02 8.59 -23.90
C ALA A 19 17.02 7.96 -22.89
N LEU A 20 16.06 8.73 -22.38
CA LEU A 20 14.96 8.27 -21.52
C LEU A 20 13.58 8.43 -22.19
N ALA A 21 13.53 8.77 -23.48
CA ALA A 21 12.31 8.74 -24.26
C ALA A 21 11.88 7.28 -24.51
N VAL A 22 10.87 6.82 -23.76
CA VAL A 22 10.15 5.58 -24.09
C VAL A 22 9.45 5.78 -25.43
N GLU A 23 9.75 4.93 -26.42
CA GLU A 23 9.10 4.95 -27.73
C GLU A 23 7.60 4.75 -27.58
N SER A 24 6.84 5.82 -27.76
CA SER A 24 5.40 5.77 -27.97
C SER A 24 5.13 5.42 -29.42
N GLY A 25 4.68 4.20 -29.69
CA GLY A 25 4.27 3.76 -31.02
C GLY A 25 3.06 4.52 -31.55
N GLU A 26 3.30 5.69 -32.16
CA GLU A 26 2.42 6.37 -33.10
C GLU A 26 3.20 6.52 -34.41
N GLU A 27 3.22 5.46 -35.23
CA GLU A 27 3.69 5.55 -36.62
C GLU A 27 2.84 6.59 -37.38
N SER A 28 3.50 7.45 -38.15
CA SER A 28 2.87 8.51 -38.92
C SER A 28 2.71 8.10 -40.38
N GLU A 29 1.47 7.86 -40.80
CA GLU A 29 1.11 7.76 -42.22
C GLU A 29 1.23 9.15 -42.88
N GLU A 30 2.35 9.42 -43.56
CA GLU A 30 2.44 10.54 -44.51
C GLU A 30 1.68 10.17 -45.79
N GLU A 31 0.59 10.88 -46.08
CA GLU A 31 -0.25 10.65 -47.26
C GLU A 31 0.34 11.39 -48.48
N VAL A 32 0.74 10.63 -49.50
CA VAL A 32 1.35 11.18 -50.73
C VAL A 32 0.32 11.98 -51.52
N LEU A 33 0.62 13.26 -51.77
CA LEU A 33 -0.29 14.19 -52.45
C LEU A 33 -0.23 14.02 -53.98
N GLU A 34 -1.15 13.22 -54.54
CA GLU A 34 -1.34 13.13 -55.98
C GLU A 34 -2.12 14.34 -56.52
N VAL A 35 -1.73 14.87 -57.68
CA VAL A 35 -2.19 16.18 -58.19
C VAL A 35 -3.27 16.02 -59.26
N ILE A 36 -4.41 16.68 -59.06
CA ILE A 36 -5.47 16.85 -60.07
C ILE A 36 -5.80 18.35 -60.21
N PRO A 37 -6.04 18.89 -61.43
CA PRO A 37 -6.05 20.34 -61.66
C PRO A 37 -7.27 21.07 -61.09
N GLN A 38 -7.11 22.38 -60.84
CA GLN A 38 -8.21 23.28 -60.51
C GLN A 38 -8.95 23.74 -61.77
N LEU A 39 -10.26 24.00 -61.62
CA LEU A 39 -11.08 24.76 -62.57
C LEU A 39 -11.66 25.96 -61.82
N GLU A 40 -11.63 27.15 -62.42
CA GLU A 40 -11.89 28.41 -61.72
C GLU A 40 -13.35 28.91 -61.77
N THR A 41 -13.65 29.85 -60.87
CA THR A 41 -14.80 30.77 -60.84
C THR A 41 -16.18 30.20 -60.41
N PRO A 42 -17.07 31.05 -59.86
CA PRO A 42 -16.83 32.13 -58.90
C PRO A 42 -17.66 32.00 -57.61
N SER A 43 -17.33 32.78 -56.58
CA SER A 43 -18.06 32.81 -55.31
C SER A 43 -19.39 33.56 -55.40
N PRO A 44 -20.36 33.25 -54.52
CA PRO A 44 -20.70 34.28 -53.55
C PRO A 44 -20.62 33.81 -52.08
N VAL A 45 -20.11 34.74 -51.26
CA VAL A 45 -20.23 34.89 -49.80
C VAL A 45 -21.00 33.81 -49.03
N ASP A 46 -20.28 32.98 -48.29
CA ASP A 46 -20.82 32.25 -47.14
C ASP A 46 -19.84 32.24 -45.95
N ALA A 47 -20.36 32.18 -44.73
CA ALA A 47 -19.57 32.54 -43.54
C ALA A 47 -18.57 31.46 -43.13
N LYS A 48 -17.27 31.80 -43.06
CA LYS A 48 -16.20 30.88 -42.62
C LYS A 48 -16.54 30.27 -41.23
N PRO A 49 -16.72 28.95 -41.11
CA PRO A 49 -17.18 28.34 -39.87
C PRO A 49 -16.13 28.49 -38.76
N THR A 50 -16.58 28.92 -37.57
CA THR A 50 -15.67 29.12 -36.43
C THR A 50 -14.95 27.82 -36.05
N LYS A 51 -13.72 27.94 -35.53
CA LYS A 51 -12.88 26.79 -35.12
C LYS A 51 -13.60 25.83 -34.14
N SER A 52 -14.58 26.32 -33.38
CA SER A 52 -15.45 25.50 -32.52
C SER A 52 -16.44 24.63 -33.31
N ALA A 53 -17.08 25.18 -34.36
CA ALA A 53 -17.99 24.44 -35.23
C ALA A 53 -17.24 23.32 -35.99
N ILE A 54 -16.07 23.63 -36.56
CA ILE A 54 -15.20 22.65 -37.23
C ILE A 54 -14.82 21.51 -36.25
N LYS A 55 -14.41 21.86 -35.02
CA LYS A 55 -14.06 20.87 -33.98
C LYS A 55 -15.26 20.04 -33.51
N LYS A 56 -16.48 20.58 -33.54
CA LYS A 56 -17.73 19.86 -33.27
C LYS A 56 -18.07 18.88 -34.40
N ALA A 57 -17.98 19.32 -35.66
CA ALA A 57 -18.22 18.48 -36.84
C ALA A 57 -17.22 17.31 -36.93
N LEU A 58 -15.92 17.58 -36.76
CA LEU A 58 -14.88 16.54 -36.74
C LEU A 58 -15.09 15.50 -35.63
N LYS A 59 -15.64 15.92 -34.48
CA LYS A 59 -15.98 15.02 -33.37
C LYS A 59 -17.24 14.19 -33.66
N LEU A 60 -18.19 14.73 -34.43
CA LEU A 60 -19.38 14.00 -34.90
C LEU A 60 -18.99 12.92 -35.92
N ALA A 61 -18.24 13.27 -36.96
CA ALA A 61 -17.77 12.34 -37.99
C ALA A 61 -16.90 11.20 -37.41
N ARG A 62 -16.09 11.49 -36.38
CA ARG A 62 -15.33 10.45 -35.64
C ARG A 62 -16.22 9.53 -34.79
N ALA A 63 -17.39 9.99 -34.34
CA ALA A 63 -18.38 9.14 -33.68
C ALA A 63 -19.11 8.25 -34.70
N GLU A 64 -19.49 8.81 -35.84
CA GLU A 64 -20.14 8.07 -36.95
C GLU A 64 -19.22 7.01 -37.55
N LYS A 65 -17.94 7.33 -37.84
CA LYS A 65 -16.96 6.33 -38.32
C LYS A 65 -16.81 5.17 -37.33
N ARG A 66 -16.82 5.43 -36.02
CA ARG A 66 -16.83 4.39 -34.97
C ARG A 66 -18.14 3.60 -34.87
N GLN A 67 -19.30 4.22 -35.10
CA GLN A 67 -20.57 3.50 -35.18
C GLN A 67 -20.62 2.61 -36.43
N ARG A 68 -20.16 3.09 -37.58
CA ARG A 68 -20.11 2.36 -38.85
C ARG A 68 -19.15 1.17 -38.77
N GLN A 69 -17.97 1.34 -38.18
CA GLN A 69 -17.05 0.23 -37.87
C GLN A 69 -17.68 -0.80 -36.91
N LYS A 70 -18.39 -0.36 -35.85
CA LYS A 70 -19.11 -1.29 -34.96
C LYS A 70 -20.25 -2.02 -35.67
N ALA A 71 -20.95 -1.40 -36.61
CA ALA A 71 -21.98 -2.05 -37.42
C ALA A 71 -21.37 -3.12 -38.35
N LEU A 72 -20.26 -2.80 -39.03
CA LEU A 72 -19.53 -3.75 -39.90
C LEU A 72 -19.01 -4.96 -39.12
N ALA A 73 -18.37 -4.75 -37.97
CA ALA A 73 -17.92 -5.83 -37.10
C ALA A 73 -19.08 -6.72 -36.60
N ARG A 74 -20.27 -6.13 -36.39
CA ARG A 74 -21.47 -6.87 -35.97
C ARG A 74 -22.12 -7.65 -37.13
N ALA A 75 -21.97 -7.17 -38.37
CA ALA A 75 -22.38 -7.89 -39.58
C ALA A 75 -21.46 -9.09 -39.85
N GLN A 76 -20.14 -8.91 -39.74
CA GLN A 76 -19.15 -9.99 -39.88
C GLN A 76 -19.35 -11.08 -38.82
N ALA A 77 -19.59 -10.70 -37.56
CA ALA A 77 -19.93 -11.64 -36.48
C ALA A 77 -21.26 -12.40 -36.71
N GLY A 78 -22.12 -11.93 -37.63
CA GLY A 78 -23.38 -12.58 -37.99
C GLY A 78 -23.28 -13.65 -39.07
N GLN A 79 -22.14 -13.81 -39.76
CA GLN A 79 -21.98 -14.76 -40.87
C GLN A 79 -21.29 -16.08 -40.49
N VAL A 80 -20.79 -16.23 -39.25
CA VAL A 80 -20.06 -17.43 -38.80
C VAL A 80 -20.98 -18.41 -38.04
N SER A 81 -22.24 -18.52 -38.46
CA SER A 81 -23.23 -19.42 -37.82
C SER A 81 -24.31 -19.91 -38.80
N SER A 82 -23.90 -20.54 -39.90
CA SER A 82 -24.80 -21.26 -40.82
C SER A 82 -24.04 -22.25 -41.70
N GLY A 83 -24.25 -23.55 -41.47
CA GLY A 83 -23.74 -24.66 -42.29
C GLY A 83 -22.34 -25.17 -41.88
N ASN A 84 -22.02 -26.46 -42.01
CA ASN A 84 -22.85 -27.63 -42.41
C ASN A 84 -22.40 -28.88 -41.63
N SER A 85 -23.22 -29.92 -41.66
CA SER A 85 -22.93 -31.27 -41.15
C SER A 85 -23.25 -32.34 -42.21
N VAL A 86 -22.91 -33.61 -41.92
CA VAL A 86 -23.34 -34.87 -42.60
C VAL A 86 -22.42 -35.46 -43.71
N THR A 87 -21.57 -36.40 -43.25
CA THR A 87 -21.18 -37.74 -43.79
C THR A 87 -20.33 -37.99 -45.06
N SER A 88 -19.31 -38.85 -44.83
CA SER A 88 -18.88 -40.06 -45.59
C SER A 88 -18.31 -39.98 -47.01
N GLY A 89 -17.15 -40.65 -47.22
CA GLY A 89 -16.63 -41.05 -48.53
C GLY A 89 -15.17 -41.54 -48.52
N ASP A 90 -14.98 -42.86 -48.58
CA ASP A 90 -13.89 -43.67 -49.16
C ASP A 90 -12.38 -43.38 -48.97
N SER A 91 -11.61 -44.48 -48.94
CA SER A 91 -10.14 -44.52 -49.16
C SER A 91 -9.83 -44.95 -50.60
N PRO A 92 -8.58 -44.73 -51.08
CA PRO A 92 -7.82 -45.92 -51.48
C PRO A 92 -6.32 -45.91 -51.09
N SER A 93 -5.69 -47.08 -51.20
CA SER A 93 -4.31 -47.38 -50.78
C SER A 93 -3.30 -47.39 -51.95
N ILE A 94 -2.00 -47.29 -51.64
CA ILE A 94 -0.82 -47.92 -52.30
C ILE A 94 0.44 -47.54 -51.46
N THR A 95 1.19 -48.45 -50.80
CA THR A 95 2.39 -49.21 -51.24
C THR A 95 3.50 -48.38 -51.93
N LEU A 96 4.82 -48.63 -51.80
CA LEU A 96 5.71 -49.67 -51.20
C LEU A 96 7.00 -48.91 -50.74
N VAL A 97 7.93 -49.39 -49.90
CA VAL A 97 8.97 -50.45 -50.08
C VAL A 97 9.61 -50.74 -48.70
N SER A 98 10.15 -51.96 -48.49
CA SER A 98 10.88 -52.35 -47.28
C SER A 98 12.40 -52.40 -47.47
N LEU A 99 13.16 -52.13 -46.40
CA LEU A 99 14.52 -52.61 -46.18
C LEU A 99 14.75 -52.68 -44.66
N GLY A 100 15.37 -53.75 -44.18
CA GLY A 100 15.71 -53.92 -42.77
C GLY A 100 16.78 -55.00 -42.59
N ASP A 101 17.32 -55.11 -41.38
CA ASP A 101 17.96 -56.34 -40.91
C ASP A 101 17.87 -56.44 -39.38
N SER A 102 18.48 -57.46 -38.80
CA SER A 102 17.92 -58.23 -37.67
C SER A 102 18.96 -58.52 -36.59
N THR A 103 18.55 -58.55 -35.31
CA THR A 103 19.11 -59.47 -34.30
C THR A 103 18.28 -59.53 -32.99
N GLU A 104 17.54 -60.63 -32.84
CA GLU A 104 17.52 -61.56 -31.68
C GLU A 104 17.40 -61.01 -30.23
N PHE A 105 16.29 -61.26 -29.51
CA PHE A 105 15.98 -62.41 -28.60
C PHE A 105 16.65 -62.32 -27.19
N ALA A 106 16.04 -62.72 -26.05
CA ALA A 106 14.79 -63.47 -25.79
C ALA A 106 14.06 -63.02 -24.47
N LYS A 107 13.10 -63.85 -24.00
CA LYS A 107 12.18 -63.73 -22.82
C LYS A 107 12.26 -65.05 -21.97
N PRO A 108 11.38 -65.35 -20.99
CA PRO A 108 11.06 -64.70 -19.70
C PRO A 108 11.04 -65.75 -18.52
N ILE A 109 10.07 -65.67 -17.59
CA ILE A 109 9.66 -66.64 -16.52
C ILE A 109 10.31 -66.44 -15.13
N ALA A 110 9.61 -66.87 -14.06
CA ALA A 110 9.90 -66.68 -12.63
C ALA A 110 9.45 -67.91 -11.80
N GLU A 111 9.92 -68.08 -10.56
CA GLU A 111 9.24 -68.76 -9.42
C GLU A 111 10.08 -68.77 -8.11
N HIS A 112 9.41 -68.82 -6.95
CA HIS A 112 9.77 -69.46 -5.63
C HIS A 112 11.17 -69.29 -4.95
N ASP A 113 11.40 -69.40 -3.62
CA ASP A 113 10.59 -69.50 -2.37
C ASP A 113 11.53 -69.38 -1.11
N LYS A 114 10.96 -69.31 0.11
CA LYS A 114 11.52 -69.65 1.46
C LYS A 114 12.23 -68.61 2.36
N SER A 115 12.00 -68.80 3.66
CA SER A 115 12.72 -68.32 4.87
C SER A 115 13.11 -69.59 5.71
N PRO A 116 13.50 -69.63 7.02
CA PRO A 116 13.56 -68.61 8.11
C PRO A 116 14.79 -68.72 9.08
N LEU A 117 14.66 -68.22 10.33
CA LEU A 117 15.51 -68.40 11.55
C LEU A 117 16.85 -67.60 11.62
N VAL A 118 17.49 -67.21 12.75
CA VAL A 118 17.21 -66.88 14.19
C VAL A 118 18.46 -67.22 15.03
N VAL A 119 18.96 -66.34 15.94
CA VAL A 119 19.80 -66.65 17.15
C VAL A 119 20.06 -65.39 18.04
N LEU A 120 20.54 -65.57 19.29
CA LEU A 120 20.66 -64.65 20.45
C LEU A 120 21.95 -65.04 21.30
N PRO A 121 22.31 -64.51 22.51
CA PRO A 121 22.16 -63.17 23.13
C PRO A 121 23.51 -62.52 23.67
N PRO A 122 23.86 -62.31 25.00
CA PRO A 122 24.45 -61.03 25.51
C PRO A 122 25.77 -61.21 26.35
N PRO A 123 26.22 -60.23 27.21
CA PRO A 123 25.72 -60.07 28.60
C PRO A 123 25.71 -58.61 29.15
N ALA A 124 25.48 -58.42 30.46
CA ALA A 124 25.29 -57.12 31.15
C ALA A 124 25.78 -57.09 32.63
N THR A 125 25.84 -55.89 33.22
CA THR A 125 26.03 -55.56 34.67
C THR A 125 25.85 -54.02 34.85
N THR A 126 25.53 -53.38 35.99
CA THR A 126 25.24 -53.77 37.41
C THR A 126 24.19 -52.78 38.02
N SER A 127 24.00 -52.75 39.35
CA SER A 127 23.31 -51.68 40.13
C SER A 127 23.96 -51.56 41.52
N PRO A 128 23.65 -50.53 42.36
CA PRO A 128 22.61 -50.66 43.43
C PRO A 128 21.95 -49.30 43.85
N VAL A 129 21.09 -49.07 44.88
CA VAL A 129 19.95 -49.74 45.61
C VAL A 129 19.28 -48.67 46.55
N ASN A 130 18.06 -48.94 47.04
CA ASN A 130 17.35 -48.39 48.24
C ASN A 130 16.34 -47.20 48.16
N GLU A 131 15.18 -47.45 48.79
CA GLU A 131 14.16 -46.55 49.36
C GLU A 131 14.50 -46.24 50.87
N PRO A 132 13.70 -45.58 51.76
CA PRO A 132 12.22 -45.43 51.80
C PRO A 132 11.65 -44.06 52.31
N GLY A 133 10.32 -43.96 52.46
CA GLY A 133 9.71 -43.21 53.58
C GLY A 133 8.49 -42.30 53.30
N ARG A 134 7.39 -42.53 54.03
CA ARG A 134 6.22 -41.63 54.22
C ARG A 134 5.90 -41.57 55.72
N PRO A 135 5.29 -40.49 56.26
CA PRO A 135 3.89 -40.65 56.71
C PRO A 135 3.00 -39.38 56.66
N ASP A 136 1.69 -39.61 56.57
CA ASP A 136 0.57 -38.90 57.24
C ASP A 136 0.28 -37.38 57.06
N ALA A 137 -0.88 -36.84 57.49
CA ALA A 137 -2.29 -37.28 57.38
C ALA A 137 -3.24 -36.18 57.93
N LYS A 138 -4.38 -35.93 57.24
CA LYS A 138 -5.70 -35.40 57.72
C LYS A 138 -6.44 -34.66 56.57
N LEU A 139 -7.76 -34.38 56.64
CA LEU A 139 -9.00 -35.15 56.86
C LEU A 139 -10.17 -34.15 56.62
N ASN A 140 -11.39 -34.65 56.36
CA ASN A 140 -12.66 -33.91 56.12
C ASN A 140 -12.78 -33.33 54.69
N GLY A 141 -13.92 -33.45 53.99
CA GLY A 141 -15.17 -34.14 54.36
C GLY A 141 -16.14 -34.32 53.18
N THR A 142 -17.18 -35.13 53.41
CA THR A 142 -18.27 -35.51 52.49
C THR A 142 -19.10 -34.29 52.01
N THR A 143 -19.85 -34.35 50.90
CA THR A 143 -20.91 -35.34 50.59
C THR A 143 -21.17 -35.51 49.08
N GLU A 144 -21.81 -36.64 48.73
CA GLU A 144 -22.22 -37.09 47.39
C GLU A 144 -23.39 -36.23 46.82
N THR A 145 -23.94 -36.44 45.62
CA THR A 145 -24.81 -37.59 45.26
C THR A 145 -25.06 -37.72 43.73
N LEU A 146 -24.72 -38.90 43.18
CA LEU A 146 -25.26 -39.63 42.01
C LEU A 146 -25.35 -39.00 40.59
N ALA A 147 -24.89 -39.80 39.61
CA ALA A 147 -25.31 -39.82 38.20
C ALA A 147 -26.26 -41.02 37.92
N PRO A 148 -26.85 -41.14 36.71
CA PRO A 148 -26.44 -42.19 35.75
C PRO A 148 -26.25 -41.64 34.31
N LEU A 149 -25.23 -42.00 33.52
CA LEU A 149 -24.96 -43.27 32.79
C LEU A 149 -25.75 -43.49 31.46
N GLU A 150 -25.08 -43.14 30.34
CA GLU A 150 -24.85 -43.97 29.12
C GLU A 150 -26.04 -44.53 28.27
N PRO A 151 -25.84 -45.09 27.03
CA PRO A 151 -24.61 -45.43 26.29
C PRO A 151 -24.53 -44.98 24.78
N ARG A 152 -23.58 -45.56 24.04
CA ARG A 152 -23.29 -45.55 22.57
C ARG A 152 -23.15 -47.04 22.10
N PRO A 153 -22.91 -47.40 20.80
CA PRO A 153 -23.18 -46.81 19.47
C PRO A 153 -23.84 -47.86 18.49
N VAL A 154 -23.50 -47.86 17.18
CA VAL A 154 -23.63 -48.91 16.08
C VAL A 154 -24.36 -48.40 14.80
N ALA A 155 -24.20 -49.07 13.64
CA ALA A 155 -24.48 -48.56 12.28
C ALA A 155 -24.97 -49.60 11.23
N GLN A 156 -25.45 -49.09 10.07
CA GLN A 156 -25.68 -49.70 8.73
C GLN A 156 -26.74 -50.82 8.50
N GLU A 157 -27.62 -50.64 7.49
CA GLU A 157 -27.82 -51.51 6.29
C GLU A 157 -28.95 -51.02 5.32
N MET A 158 -29.16 -51.68 4.16
CA MET A 158 -30.24 -51.47 3.13
C MET A 158 -30.62 -52.84 2.51
N PRO A 159 -31.86 -53.14 2.01
CA PRO A 159 -32.20 -52.89 0.57
C PRO A 159 -33.70 -52.85 0.07
N VAL A 160 -33.93 -52.12 -1.04
CA VAL A 160 -34.73 -52.38 -2.30
C VAL A 160 -36.04 -53.21 -2.38
N SER A 161 -37.13 -52.62 -2.96
CA SER A 161 -38.13 -53.11 -4.00
C SER A 161 -39.56 -52.48 -3.83
N VAL A 162 -40.24 -51.75 -4.76
CA VAL A 162 -40.81 -52.01 -6.14
C VAL A 162 -42.21 -52.73 -6.08
N PRO A 163 -43.33 -52.37 -6.81
CA PRO A 163 -43.55 -51.60 -8.07
C PRO A 163 -44.74 -50.54 -8.06
N GLN A 164 -45.48 -50.33 -9.19
CA GLN A 164 -46.69 -49.48 -9.46
C GLN A 164 -47.62 -50.15 -10.52
N PRO A 165 -48.90 -49.73 -10.83
CA PRO A 165 -49.22 -48.86 -12.00
C PRO A 165 -50.46 -47.86 -11.91
N PRO A 166 -51.61 -47.83 -12.71
CA PRO A 166 -52.17 -46.55 -13.26
C PRO A 166 -53.73 -46.28 -13.32
N VAL A 167 -54.19 -45.06 -13.68
CA VAL A 167 -55.52 -44.69 -14.30
C VAL A 167 -55.33 -43.48 -15.29
N VAL A 168 -56.22 -43.24 -16.29
CA VAL A 168 -55.94 -42.43 -17.51
C VAL A 168 -57.10 -41.54 -18.05
N ALA A 169 -56.79 -40.28 -18.43
CA ALA A 169 -57.40 -39.34 -19.44
C ALA A 169 -58.93 -39.00 -19.42
N PRO A 170 -59.43 -37.99 -20.20
CA PRO A 170 -59.56 -38.04 -21.68
C PRO A 170 -59.28 -36.73 -22.50
N LEU A 171 -59.40 -36.84 -23.83
CA LEU A 171 -59.33 -35.84 -24.94
C LEU A 171 -60.32 -36.34 -26.07
N PRO A 172 -60.46 -35.79 -27.32
CA PRO A 172 -59.77 -34.69 -28.00
C PRO A 172 -60.67 -33.43 -28.18
N PRO A 173 -61.26 -32.98 -29.33
CA PRO A 173 -61.33 -33.48 -30.71
C PRO A 173 -60.39 -32.75 -31.72
N PHE A 174 -60.69 -32.78 -33.04
CA PHE A 174 -59.95 -32.16 -34.16
C PHE A 174 -60.92 -31.84 -35.33
N VAL A 175 -60.76 -30.73 -36.05
CA VAL A 175 -61.30 -30.44 -37.43
C VAL A 175 -60.30 -29.51 -38.17
N GLU A 176 -60.35 -29.46 -39.51
CA GLU A 176 -59.28 -29.01 -40.43
C GLU A 176 -59.43 -27.57 -41.00
N ALA A 177 -58.32 -27.09 -41.62
CA ALA A 177 -58.18 -26.19 -42.81
C ALA A 177 -58.99 -24.85 -42.91
N ASP A 178 -58.57 -23.81 -43.66
CA ASP A 178 -57.73 -23.79 -44.86
C ASP A 178 -57.10 -22.39 -45.18
N THR A 179 -56.19 -22.35 -46.15
CA THR A 179 -55.70 -21.21 -46.96
C THR A 179 -54.73 -20.13 -46.39
N LYS A 180 -53.88 -19.65 -47.32
CA LYS A 180 -52.86 -18.58 -47.27
C LYS A 180 -53.39 -17.36 -48.08
N PRO A 181 -52.71 -16.18 -48.26
CA PRO A 181 -51.27 -15.93 -48.18
C PRO A 181 -50.80 -14.51 -47.73
N VAL A 182 -49.55 -14.20 -48.10
CA VAL A 182 -48.85 -12.89 -48.18
C VAL A 182 -47.89 -12.55 -47.03
N ARG A 183 -46.75 -11.98 -47.43
CA ARG A 183 -45.53 -11.70 -46.65
C ARG A 183 -45.21 -10.21 -46.79
N SER A 184 -45.32 -9.43 -45.72
CA SER A 184 -44.92 -8.01 -45.70
C SER A 184 -43.99 -7.71 -44.54
N SER A 185 -42.78 -7.24 -44.85
CA SER A 185 -41.77 -6.87 -43.86
C SER A 185 -42.20 -5.65 -43.04
N GLN A 186 -42.19 -5.76 -41.71
CA GLN A 186 -42.12 -4.58 -40.84
C GLN A 186 -40.73 -4.49 -40.20
N ALA A 187 -40.12 -3.32 -40.30
CA ALA A 187 -38.83 -3.03 -39.68
C ALA A 187 -39.03 -2.70 -38.20
N ASN A 188 -38.21 -3.31 -37.32
CA ASN A 188 -38.21 -2.98 -35.90
C ASN A 188 -37.73 -1.54 -35.68
N HIS A 189 -38.67 -0.62 -35.51
CA HIS A 189 -38.40 0.80 -35.28
C HIS A 189 -37.95 1.02 -33.83
N VAL A 190 -36.69 0.71 -33.53
CA VAL A 190 -36.08 0.92 -32.21
C VAL A 190 -35.93 2.43 -31.95
N THR A 191 -36.96 3.02 -31.40
CA THR A 191 -36.98 4.43 -30.99
C THR A 191 -35.97 4.63 -29.85
N PRO A 192 -34.98 5.52 -29.99
CA PRO A 192 -34.04 5.79 -28.89
C PRO A 192 -34.79 6.46 -27.72
N PRO A 193 -34.40 6.18 -26.46
CA PRO A 193 -35.06 6.77 -25.30
C PRO A 193 -34.95 8.31 -25.35
N PRO A 194 -35.99 9.06 -24.92
CA PRO A 194 -36.00 10.50 -25.01
C PRO A 194 -34.83 11.11 -24.23
N GLN A 195 -34.08 12.01 -24.87
CA GLN A 195 -32.79 12.53 -24.37
C GLN A 195 -32.87 13.04 -22.92
N LYS A 196 -34.02 13.64 -22.54
CA LYS A 196 -34.31 14.13 -21.19
C LYS A 196 -34.17 13.05 -20.10
N GLN A 197 -34.67 11.82 -20.35
CA GLN A 197 -34.52 10.70 -19.40
C GLN A 197 -33.05 10.25 -19.25
N VAL A 198 -32.26 10.31 -20.32
CA VAL A 198 -30.82 9.98 -20.26
C VAL A 198 -30.07 11.04 -19.47
N GLU A 199 -30.37 12.32 -19.71
CA GLU A 199 -29.74 13.44 -19.01
C GLU A 199 -30.09 13.47 -17.52
N ASP A 200 -31.34 13.19 -17.16
CA ASP A 200 -31.79 13.12 -15.76
C ASP A 200 -31.29 11.86 -15.05
N SER A 201 -31.09 10.74 -15.78
CA SER A 201 -30.35 9.57 -15.28
C SER A 201 -28.87 9.85 -15.02
N GLU A 202 -28.22 10.66 -15.86
CA GLU A 202 -26.85 11.11 -15.59
C GLU A 202 -26.79 12.06 -14.38
N LYS A 203 -27.73 13.01 -14.27
CA LYS A 203 -27.80 13.94 -13.13
C LYS A 203 -28.04 13.20 -11.82
N SER A 204 -28.94 12.22 -11.79
CA SER A 204 -29.19 11.41 -10.59
C SER A 204 -27.96 10.58 -10.20
N LYS A 205 -27.29 9.91 -11.14
CA LYS A 205 -26.02 9.19 -10.89
C LYS A 205 -24.90 10.11 -10.40
N LYS A 206 -24.77 11.31 -10.97
CA LYS A 206 -23.82 12.35 -10.50
C LYS A 206 -24.15 12.79 -9.07
N ARG A 207 -25.42 13.11 -8.78
CA ARG A 207 -25.89 13.49 -7.44
C ARG A 207 -25.72 12.37 -6.41
N GLN A 208 -25.99 11.11 -6.79
CA GLN A 208 -25.78 9.93 -5.95
C GLN A 208 -24.30 9.72 -5.65
N SER A 209 -23.42 9.76 -6.65
CA SER A 209 -21.97 9.64 -6.43
C SER A 209 -21.39 10.80 -5.61
N PHE A 210 -21.97 12.01 -5.70
CA PHE A 210 -21.64 13.11 -4.80
C PHE A 210 -22.10 12.84 -3.37
N LEU A 211 -23.36 12.43 -3.16
CA LEU A 211 -23.90 12.06 -1.84
C LEU A 211 -23.09 10.95 -1.17
N THR A 212 -22.78 9.85 -1.89
CA THR A 212 -21.93 8.77 -1.38
C THR A 212 -20.56 9.31 -0.95
N ARG A 213 -19.93 10.16 -1.76
CA ARG A 213 -18.60 10.72 -1.45
C ARG A 213 -18.64 11.70 -0.28
N THR A 214 -19.68 12.52 -0.15
CA THR A 214 -19.85 13.41 1.00
C THR A 214 -20.08 12.62 2.29
N LEU A 215 -20.97 11.62 2.25
CA LEU A 215 -21.25 10.73 3.40
C LEU A 215 -20.00 9.98 3.87
N TRP A 216 -19.30 9.30 2.96
CA TRP A 216 -18.05 8.60 3.31
C TRP A 216 -16.93 9.55 3.76
N THR A 217 -16.92 10.82 3.32
CA THR A 217 -15.98 11.81 3.85
C THR A 217 -16.28 12.13 5.31
N PHE A 218 -17.54 12.36 5.68
CA PHE A 218 -17.91 12.56 7.09
C PHE A 218 -17.67 11.33 7.96
N ILE A 219 -17.95 10.12 7.45
CA ILE A 219 -17.65 8.86 8.16
C ILE A 219 -16.14 8.70 8.41
N MET A 220 -15.29 8.98 7.41
CA MET A 220 -13.84 8.91 7.58
C MET A 220 -13.30 9.97 8.55
N ILE A 221 -13.80 11.21 8.49
CA ILE A 221 -13.39 12.28 9.41
C ILE A 221 -13.82 11.96 10.84
N GLY A 222 -15.08 11.55 11.04
CA GLY A 222 -15.59 11.17 12.36
C GLY A 222 -14.89 9.94 12.94
N GLY A 223 -14.63 8.93 12.11
CA GLY A 223 -13.87 7.74 12.50
C GLY A 223 -12.41 8.04 12.86
N PHE A 224 -11.74 8.89 12.08
CA PHE A 224 -10.38 9.34 12.37
C PHE A 224 -10.31 10.12 13.70
N ILE A 225 -11.22 11.08 13.91
CA ILE A 225 -11.30 11.85 15.16
C ILE A 225 -11.61 10.92 16.34
N GLY A 226 -12.51 9.94 16.17
CA GLY A 226 -12.80 8.92 17.18
C GLY A 226 -11.56 8.12 17.58
N LEU A 227 -10.79 7.61 16.61
CA LEU A 227 -9.55 6.88 16.86
C LEU A 227 -8.48 7.77 17.53
N LEU A 228 -8.38 9.04 17.14
CA LEU A 228 -7.45 10.03 17.69
C LEU A 228 -7.81 10.45 19.13
N LEU A 229 -9.08 10.33 19.53
CA LEU A 229 -9.52 10.51 20.92
C LEU A 229 -9.39 9.21 21.75
N LEU A 230 -9.46 8.04 21.11
CA LEU A 230 -9.41 6.75 21.80
C LEU A 230 -8.01 6.38 22.31
N GLY A 231 -6.92 6.79 21.63
CA GLY A 231 -5.56 6.59 22.14
C GLY A 231 -4.47 6.37 21.10
N HIS A 232 -3.22 6.50 21.56
CA HIS A 232 -2.00 6.17 20.81
C HIS A 232 -2.10 4.80 20.12
N ALA A 233 -2.56 3.77 20.84
CA ALA A 233 -2.72 2.41 20.33
C ALA A 233 -3.67 2.33 19.11
N TYR A 234 -4.79 3.05 19.14
CA TYR A 234 -5.77 3.08 18.05
C TYR A 234 -5.23 3.78 16.81
N MET A 235 -4.40 4.81 17.00
CA MET A 235 -3.72 5.50 15.89
C MET A 235 -2.60 4.64 15.29
N VAL A 236 -1.86 3.88 16.10
CA VAL A 236 -0.92 2.86 15.59
C VAL A 236 -1.67 1.79 14.79
N LEU A 237 -2.78 1.24 15.31
CA LEU A 237 -3.61 0.26 14.59
C LEU A 237 -4.18 0.82 13.28
N LEU A 238 -4.56 2.10 13.23
CA LEU A 238 -4.98 2.77 12.01
C LEU A 238 -3.86 2.82 10.97
N VAL A 239 -2.63 3.17 11.37
CA VAL A 239 -1.46 3.17 10.47
C VAL A 239 -1.14 1.75 9.99
N MET A 240 -1.17 0.75 10.89
CA MET A 240 -1.00 -0.68 10.56
C MET A 240 -2.03 -1.17 9.53
N LEU A 241 -3.29 -0.73 9.63
CA LEU A 241 -4.34 -1.02 8.67
C LEU A 241 -4.10 -0.30 7.32
N CYS A 242 -3.77 0.99 7.36
CA CYS A 242 -3.48 1.78 6.16
C CYS A 242 -2.32 1.20 5.35
N GLN A 243 -1.18 0.88 5.97
CA GLN A 243 -0.04 0.26 5.27
C GLN A 243 -0.42 -1.08 4.64
N SER A 244 -1.27 -1.88 5.29
CA SER A 244 -1.68 -3.21 4.79
C SER A 244 -2.59 -3.07 3.57
N LEU A 245 -3.46 -2.05 3.55
CA LEU A 245 -4.30 -1.72 2.40
C LEU A 245 -3.48 -1.19 1.21
N VAL A 246 -2.50 -0.30 1.46
CA VAL A 246 -1.57 0.20 0.43
C VAL A 246 -0.71 -0.94 -0.13
N TYR A 247 -0.09 -1.75 0.74
CA TYR A 247 0.75 -2.89 0.33
C TYR A 247 -0.04 -3.90 -0.52
N ARG A 248 -1.30 -4.18 -0.15
CA ARG A 248 -2.21 -5.01 -0.95
C ARG A 248 -2.51 -4.42 -2.32
N GLU A 249 -2.77 -3.11 -2.42
CA GLU A 249 -3.01 -2.44 -3.70
C GLU A 249 -1.77 -2.47 -4.61
N VAL A 250 -0.61 -2.07 -4.07
CA VAL A 250 0.66 -2.01 -4.81
C VAL A 250 1.10 -3.39 -5.30
N THR A 251 1.08 -4.42 -4.43
CA THR A 251 1.45 -5.79 -4.83
C THR A 251 0.46 -6.43 -5.80
N ALA A 252 -0.83 -6.09 -5.72
CA ALA A 252 -1.83 -6.58 -6.67
C ALA A 252 -1.56 -6.12 -8.11
N LEU A 253 -1.11 -4.87 -8.32
CA LEU A 253 -0.80 -4.33 -9.65
C LEU A 253 0.33 -5.12 -10.34
N PHE A 254 1.41 -5.45 -9.62
CA PHE A 254 2.51 -6.24 -10.17
C PHE A 254 2.08 -7.69 -10.46
N SER A 255 1.30 -8.31 -9.58
CA SER A 255 0.71 -9.63 -9.81
C SER A 255 -0.20 -9.66 -11.06
N LEU A 256 -0.85 -8.55 -11.39
CA LEU A 256 -1.69 -8.45 -12.60
C LEU A 256 -0.88 -8.25 -13.88
N LYS A 257 0.17 -7.40 -13.89
CA LYS A 257 1.02 -7.24 -15.09
C LYS A 257 1.71 -8.57 -15.46
N SER A 258 2.12 -9.36 -14.47
CA SER A 258 2.61 -10.74 -14.65
C SER A 258 1.63 -11.70 -15.36
N THR A 259 0.35 -11.35 -15.52
CA THR A 259 -0.68 -12.22 -16.11
C THR A 259 -1.12 -11.74 -17.51
N LYS A 260 -0.39 -10.80 -18.12
CA LYS A 260 -0.51 -10.47 -19.55
C LYS A 260 0.73 -11.00 -20.29
N PRO A 261 0.59 -12.06 -21.12
CA PRO A 261 1.61 -12.42 -22.09
C PRO A 261 1.82 -11.26 -23.07
N GLU A 262 3.04 -11.16 -23.60
CA GLU A 262 3.23 -10.61 -24.95
C GLU A 262 2.63 -11.61 -25.95
N ALA A 263 2.20 -11.14 -27.13
CA ALA A 263 1.45 -12.00 -28.05
C ALA A 263 2.34 -13.10 -28.63
N HIS A 264 1.77 -14.31 -28.80
CA HIS A 264 2.45 -15.59 -29.07
C HIS A 264 3.10 -16.27 -27.85
N ASP A 265 2.25 -16.83 -26.99
CA ASP A 265 2.21 -18.30 -26.86
C ASP A 265 0.80 -18.76 -26.44
N VAL A 266 0.26 -19.76 -27.14
CA VAL A 266 -1.04 -20.37 -26.83
C VAL A 266 -0.80 -21.71 -26.16
N ASP A 267 -0.58 -21.70 -24.85
CA ASP A 267 -0.73 -22.92 -24.06
C ASP A 267 -1.33 -22.69 -22.67
N SER A 268 -2.14 -23.65 -22.23
CA SER A 268 -3.31 -23.37 -21.37
C SER A 268 -3.20 -23.82 -19.91
N HIS A 269 -2.01 -23.74 -19.30
CA HIS A 269 -1.86 -23.98 -17.86
C HIS A 269 -1.77 -22.69 -17.03
N ARG A 270 -2.95 -22.21 -16.59
CA ARG A 270 -3.13 -21.11 -15.62
C ARG A 270 -2.70 -21.48 -14.18
N GLY A 271 -1.45 -21.91 -14.03
CA GLY A 271 -0.80 -22.06 -12.73
C GLY A 271 -0.59 -20.70 -12.06
N LYS A 272 -1.62 -20.17 -11.38
CA LYS A 272 -1.41 -19.17 -10.33
C LYS A 272 -0.51 -19.80 -9.27
N ASP A 273 0.78 -19.51 -9.28
CA ASP A 273 1.70 -20.00 -8.26
C ASP A 273 1.21 -19.50 -6.87
N PRO A 274 0.68 -20.37 -5.99
CA PRO A 274 0.08 -19.90 -4.74
C PRO A 274 1.17 -19.46 -3.77
N TRP A 275 2.31 -20.16 -3.82
CA TRP A 275 3.49 -19.92 -3.02
C TRP A 275 3.99 -18.49 -3.15
N SER A 276 4.14 -17.99 -4.38
CA SER A 276 4.47 -16.60 -4.68
C SER A 276 3.57 -15.58 -3.96
N LYS A 277 2.28 -15.86 -3.72
CA LYS A 277 1.40 -14.95 -2.98
C LYS A 277 1.55 -15.07 -1.47
N THR A 278 1.66 -16.29 -0.95
CA THR A 278 1.93 -16.54 0.46
C THR A 278 3.26 -15.91 0.90
N LEU A 279 4.29 -16.05 0.06
CA LEU A 279 5.64 -15.55 0.30
C LEU A 279 5.72 -14.02 0.35
N ASN A 280 4.94 -13.30 -0.47
CA ASN A 280 4.84 -11.85 -0.38
C ASN A 280 4.31 -11.40 1.00
N TRP A 281 3.23 -12.02 1.47
CA TRP A 281 2.67 -11.74 2.80
C TRP A 281 3.57 -12.21 3.94
N TYR A 282 4.36 -13.28 3.73
CA TYR A 282 5.40 -13.70 4.67
C TYR A 282 6.46 -12.60 4.86
N PHE A 283 7.05 -12.08 3.78
CA PHE A 283 8.02 -10.99 3.89
C PHE A 283 7.39 -9.72 4.50
N PHE A 284 6.13 -9.40 4.19
CA PHE A 284 5.40 -8.32 4.88
C PHE A 284 5.31 -8.56 6.39
N ALA A 285 4.91 -9.75 6.83
CA ALA A 285 4.83 -10.09 8.25
C ALA A 285 6.19 -10.03 8.96
N VAL A 286 7.26 -10.53 8.33
CA VAL A 286 8.62 -10.52 8.91
C VAL A 286 9.20 -9.11 9.00
N THR A 287 9.05 -8.26 7.97
CA THR A 287 9.49 -6.86 8.03
C THR A 287 8.69 -6.06 9.07
N ASN A 288 7.39 -6.35 9.23
CA ASN A 288 6.57 -5.77 10.30
C ASN A 288 7.07 -6.22 11.68
N TYR A 289 7.29 -7.52 11.89
CA TYR A 289 7.80 -8.06 13.15
C TYR A 289 9.10 -7.38 13.56
N PHE A 290 10.07 -7.27 12.65
CA PHE A 290 11.36 -6.62 12.91
C PHE A 290 11.22 -5.13 13.30
N LEU A 291 10.52 -4.32 12.48
CA LEU A 291 10.48 -2.86 12.69
C LEU A 291 9.58 -2.45 13.86
N TYR A 292 8.40 -3.04 13.98
CA TYR A 292 7.48 -2.72 15.08
C TYR A 292 7.88 -3.44 16.38
N GLY A 293 8.60 -4.57 16.30
CA GLY A 293 9.20 -5.25 17.45
C GLY A 293 10.25 -4.39 18.15
N GLU A 294 11.23 -3.85 17.41
CA GLU A 294 12.21 -2.88 17.95
C GLU A 294 11.50 -1.68 18.61
N SER A 295 10.43 -1.15 17.98
CA SER A 295 9.64 -0.04 18.54
C SER A 295 8.98 -0.42 19.88
N ILE A 296 8.31 -1.58 19.93
CA ILE A 296 7.61 -2.05 21.14
C ILE A 296 8.61 -2.33 22.27
N ILE A 297 9.75 -2.96 21.96
CA ILE A 297 10.82 -3.23 22.93
C ILE A 297 11.42 -1.92 23.47
N TYR A 298 11.56 -0.89 22.63
CA TYR A 298 12.10 0.41 23.03
C TYR A 298 11.15 1.18 23.95
N TYR A 299 9.91 1.45 23.51
CA TYR A 299 8.96 2.29 24.27
C TYR A 299 8.37 1.54 25.48
N PHE A 300 8.08 0.24 25.37
CA PHE A 300 7.41 -0.54 26.41
C PHE A 300 8.34 -1.49 27.18
N LYS A 301 9.65 -1.18 27.22
CA LYS A 301 10.67 -2.01 27.91
C LYS A 301 10.25 -2.46 29.31
N HIS A 302 9.63 -1.59 30.11
CA HIS A 302 9.22 -1.91 31.48
C HIS A 302 8.12 -2.98 31.56
N VAL A 303 7.27 -3.11 30.54
CA VAL A 303 6.26 -4.17 30.42
C VAL A 303 6.89 -5.42 29.82
N VAL A 304 7.64 -5.26 28.73
CA VAL A 304 8.22 -6.37 27.95
C VAL A 304 9.27 -7.16 28.72
N PHE A 305 10.07 -6.51 29.58
CA PHE A 305 11.07 -7.18 30.43
C PHE A 305 10.50 -7.65 31.79
N ALA A 306 9.25 -7.33 32.12
CA ALA A 306 8.59 -7.84 33.32
C ALA A 306 7.92 -9.21 33.09
N ASP A 307 7.54 -9.52 31.85
CA ASP A 307 6.96 -10.82 31.48
C ASP A 307 8.06 -11.82 31.07
N ALA A 308 8.22 -12.88 31.87
CA ALA A 308 9.17 -13.96 31.63
C ALA A 308 8.93 -14.71 30.31
N GLN A 309 7.71 -14.70 29.76
CA GLN A 309 7.40 -15.30 28.46
C GLN A 309 7.85 -14.40 27.29
N LEU A 310 7.81 -13.08 27.44
CA LEU A 310 8.22 -12.12 26.40
C LEU A 310 9.74 -11.85 26.40
N LEU A 311 10.37 -11.93 27.57
CA LEU A 311 11.82 -11.75 27.76
C LEU A 311 12.72 -12.47 26.72
N PRO A 312 12.55 -13.78 26.41
CA PRO A 312 13.38 -14.45 25.40
C PRO A 312 13.15 -13.93 23.98
N PHE A 313 11.93 -13.53 23.62
CA PHE A 313 11.63 -12.94 22.31
C PHE A 313 12.20 -11.53 22.16
N ALA A 314 12.13 -10.73 23.22
CA ALA A 314 12.65 -9.36 23.23
C ALA A 314 14.18 -9.33 23.17
N THR A 315 14.85 -10.11 24.00
CA THR A 315 16.32 -10.20 24.04
C THR A 315 16.92 -10.74 22.74
N ASN A 316 16.27 -11.74 22.12
CA ASN A 316 16.75 -12.36 20.87
C ASN A 316 16.09 -11.77 19.61
N HIS A 317 15.35 -10.66 19.72
CA HIS A 317 14.46 -10.15 18.68
C HIS A 317 15.12 -10.00 17.29
N ARG A 318 16.33 -9.45 17.27
CA ARG A 318 17.13 -9.24 16.05
C ARG A 318 17.56 -10.56 15.41
N MET A 319 17.96 -11.54 16.21
CA MET A 319 18.36 -12.87 15.74
C MET A 319 17.15 -13.65 15.20
N ILE A 320 16.02 -13.61 15.92
CA ILE A 320 14.75 -14.21 15.47
C ILE A 320 14.31 -13.60 14.13
N SER A 321 14.37 -12.27 14.00
CA SER A 321 14.03 -11.56 12.76
C SER A 321 14.94 -11.94 11.59
N PHE A 322 16.25 -12.08 11.84
CA PHE A 322 17.23 -12.51 10.83
C PHE A 322 16.99 -13.96 10.37
N ILE A 323 16.69 -14.87 11.30
CA ILE A 323 16.34 -16.27 11.01
C ILE A 323 15.05 -16.33 10.19
N LEU A 324 14.00 -15.60 10.59
CA LEU A 324 12.73 -15.54 9.85
C LEU A 324 12.91 -15.00 8.42
N TYR A 325 13.71 -13.94 8.24
CA TYR A 325 14.03 -13.42 6.91
C TYR A 325 14.80 -14.44 6.06
N THR A 326 15.78 -15.13 6.66
CA THR A 326 16.59 -16.17 6.01
C THR A 326 15.73 -17.36 5.57
N ILE A 327 14.78 -17.81 6.41
CA ILE A 327 13.79 -18.84 6.05
C ILE A 327 12.94 -18.40 4.85
N GLY A 328 12.48 -17.14 4.83
CA GLY A 328 11.76 -16.57 3.69
C GLY A 328 12.60 -16.53 2.42
N PHE A 329 13.88 -16.17 2.52
CA PHE A 329 14.81 -16.14 1.40
C PHE A 329 15.10 -17.55 0.86
N MET A 330 15.32 -18.54 1.73
CA MET A 330 15.44 -19.95 1.31
C MET A 330 14.15 -20.45 0.65
N GLY A 331 12.98 -20.13 1.22
CA GLY A 331 11.67 -20.42 0.64
C GLY A 331 11.40 -19.72 -0.69
N PHE A 332 12.03 -18.58 -0.98
CA PHE A 332 12.06 -17.98 -2.30
C PHE A 332 12.92 -18.79 -3.27
N VAL A 333 14.18 -19.08 -2.90
CA VAL A 333 15.13 -19.81 -3.75
C VAL A 333 14.62 -21.21 -4.11
N MET A 334 14.05 -21.94 -3.14
CA MET A 334 13.42 -23.26 -3.36
C MET A 334 12.16 -23.20 -4.25
N SER A 335 11.58 -22.02 -4.46
CA SER A 335 10.40 -21.84 -5.34
C SER A 335 10.74 -21.51 -6.80
N LEU A 336 12.02 -21.31 -7.13
CA LEU A 336 12.45 -20.90 -8.47
C LEU A 336 12.14 -21.98 -9.51
N LYS A 337 11.37 -21.61 -10.54
CA LYS A 337 10.91 -22.52 -11.59
C LYS A 337 11.51 -22.11 -12.94
N LYS A 338 12.19 -23.05 -13.61
CA LYS A 338 12.76 -22.84 -14.96
C LYS A 338 11.67 -22.30 -15.90
N GLY A 339 12.01 -21.28 -16.68
CA GLY A 339 11.05 -20.48 -17.50
C GLY A 339 10.53 -19.22 -16.80
N TYR A 340 10.30 -19.24 -15.48
CA TYR A 340 9.65 -18.14 -14.74
C TYR A 340 10.64 -17.22 -13.99
N LEU A 341 11.95 -17.45 -14.07
CA LEU A 341 12.98 -16.73 -13.28
C LEU A 341 12.84 -15.19 -13.38
N LYS A 342 12.76 -14.63 -14.58
CA LYS A 342 12.67 -13.17 -14.81
C LYS A 342 11.45 -12.55 -14.10
N GLN A 343 10.35 -13.29 -14.06
CA GLN A 343 9.12 -12.90 -13.36
C GLN A 343 9.26 -13.03 -11.83
N GLN A 344 9.85 -14.13 -11.35
CA GLN A 344 10.02 -14.39 -9.91
C GLN A 344 11.01 -13.40 -9.27
N PHE A 345 12.18 -13.18 -9.88
CA PHE A 345 13.14 -12.16 -9.42
C PHE A 345 12.58 -10.74 -9.56
N GLY A 346 11.83 -10.45 -10.64
CA GLY A 346 11.14 -9.17 -10.81
C GLY A 346 10.14 -8.91 -9.68
N LEU A 347 9.29 -9.89 -9.34
CA LEU A 347 8.35 -9.79 -8.24
C LEU A 347 9.06 -9.66 -6.88
N PHE A 348 10.11 -10.45 -6.64
CA PHE A 348 10.91 -10.37 -5.41
C PHE A 348 11.49 -8.96 -5.19
N CYS A 349 12.02 -8.35 -6.25
CA CYS A 349 12.49 -6.96 -6.22
C CYS A 349 11.34 -5.97 -5.93
N TRP A 350 10.20 -6.08 -6.62
CA TRP A 350 9.03 -5.23 -6.38
C TRP A 350 8.47 -5.37 -4.95
N VAL A 351 8.50 -6.57 -4.38
CA VAL A 351 8.12 -6.82 -2.97
C VAL A 351 9.05 -6.07 -2.03
N HIS A 352 10.37 -6.25 -2.15
CA HIS A 352 11.34 -5.60 -1.26
C HIS A 352 11.33 -4.07 -1.39
N MET A 353 11.18 -3.54 -2.61
CA MET A 353 10.97 -2.10 -2.83
C MET A 353 9.66 -1.59 -2.23
N SER A 354 8.58 -2.38 -2.30
CA SER A 354 7.30 -2.03 -1.66
C SER A 354 7.40 -2.05 -0.12
N LEU A 355 8.16 -3.00 0.45
CA LEU A 355 8.40 -3.07 1.89
C LEU A 355 9.24 -1.89 2.39
N LEU A 356 10.30 -1.54 1.65
CA LEU A 356 11.13 -0.36 1.91
C LEU A 356 10.31 0.94 1.88
N LEU A 357 9.51 1.16 0.83
CA LEU A 357 8.76 2.41 0.67
C LEU A 357 7.53 2.52 1.59
N ILE A 358 6.85 1.40 1.90
CA ILE A 358 5.59 1.42 2.67
C ILE A 358 5.83 1.15 4.14
N VAL A 359 6.51 0.05 4.50
CA VAL A 359 6.58 -0.40 5.90
C VAL A 359 7.57 0.44 6.71
N VAL A 360 8.73 0.80 6.15
CA VAL A 360 9.69 1.71 6.84
C VAL A 360 9.09 3.10 7.06
N SER A 361 8.41 3.64 6.05
CA SER A 361 7.69 4.92 6.18
C SER A 361 6.58 4.87 7.22
N SER A 362 5.87 3.74 7.32
CA SER A 362 4.81 3.53 8.31
C SER A 362 5.35 3.34 9.73
N HIS A 363 6.50 2.67 9.88
CA HIS A 363 7.24 2.56 11.14
C HIS A 363 7.69 3.95 11.64
N PHE A 364 8.20 4.81 10.77
CA PHE A 364 8.51 6.21 11.14
C PHE A 364 7.26 7.01 11.55
N ILE A 365 6.12 6.82 10.86
CA ILE A 365 4.84 7.41 11.26
C ILE A 365 4.41 6.90 12.66
N VAL A 366 4.57 5.62 12.95
CA VAL A 366 4.25 5.05 14.27
C VAL A 366 5.20 5.58 15.35
N ASN A 367 6.50 5.70 15.09
CA ASN A 367 7.42 6.33 16.05
C ASN A 367 7.02 7.78 16.34
N ASN A 368 6.58 8.56 15.34
CA ASN A 368 6.02 9.90 15.58
C ASN A 368 4.79 9.86 16.51
N ILE A 369 3.90 8.88 16.36
CA ILE A 369 2.75 8.70 17.27
C ILE A 369 3.24 8.40 18.69
N LEU A 370 4.23 7.50 18.85
CA LEU A 370 4.73 7.08 20.17
C LEU A 370 5.51 8.19 20.91
N GLU A 371 6.16 9.11 20.18
CA GLU A 371 6.77 10.34 20.71
C GLU A 371 5.73 11.43 21.08
N GLY A 372 4.46 11.26 20.71
CA GLY A 372 3.34 12.15 21.03
C GLY A 372 2.47 12.47 19.81
N LEU A 373 1.15 12.34 19.96
CA LEU A 373 0.18 12.50 18.87
C LEU A 373 0.33 13.77 18.02
N ILE A 374 0.87 14.86 18.56
CA ILE A 374 1.11 16.11 17.84
C ILE A 374 2.06 15.95 16.65
N TRP A 375 3.08 15.08 16.77
CA TRP A 375 4.04 14.77 15.70
C TRP A 375 3.43 13.92 14.58
N PHE A 376 2.29 13.29 14.82
CA PHE A 376 1.50 12.68 13.76
C PHE A 376 0.45 13.66 13.20
N TRP A 377 -0.38 14.18 14.08
CA TRP A 377 -1.60 14.91 13.75
C TRP A 377 -1.34 16.22 13.01
N VAL A 378 -0.45 17.07 13.54
CA VAL A 378 -0.21 18.37 12.92
C VAL A 378 0.42 18.19 11.53
N PRO A 379 1.54 17.46 11.35
CA PRO A 379 2.09 17.14 10.03
C PRO A 379 1.10 16.51 9.02
N ALA A 380 0.29 15.54 9.45
CA ALA A 380 -0.71 14.93 8.57
C ALA A 380 -1.79 15.93 8.14
N SER A 381 -2.19 16.84 9.05
CA SER A 381 -3.14 17.92 8.76
C SER A 381 -2.56 19.00 7.84
N LEU A 382 -1.25 19.27 7.88
CA LEU A 382 -0.58 20.20 6.94
C LEU A 382 -0.71 19.71 5.49
N VAL A 383 -0.53 18.41 5.25
CA VAL A 383 -0.68 17.82 3.90
C VAL A 383 -2.12 17.91 3.40
N ILE A 384 -3.10 17.62 4.28
CA ILE A 384 -4.53 17.74 3.96
C ILE A 384 -4.90 19.20 3.66
N CYS A 385 -4.44 20.13 4.50
CA CYS A 385 -4.58 21.57 4.32
C CYS A 385 -4.01 22.03 2.97
N ASN A 386 -2.78 21.62 2.65
CA ASN A 386 -2.11 21.98 1.40
C ASN A 386 -2.88 21.49 0.16
N ASP A 387 -3.35 20.25 0.13
CA ASP A 387 -4.13 19.73 -1.01
C ASP A 387 -5.50 20.44 -1.14
N VAL A 388 -6.14 20.81 -0.02
CA VAL A 388 -7.38 21.61 -0.03
C VAL A 388 -7.15 23.02 -0.56
N PHE A 389 -6.14 23.74 -0.07
CA PHE A 389 -5.86 25.09 -0.56
C PHE A 389 -5.31 25.09 -1.99
N ALA A 390 -4.54 24.09 -2.41
CA ALA A 390 -4.10 23.93 -3.79
C ALA A 390 -5.28 23.77 -4.75
N TYR A 391 -6.35 23.11 -4.31
CA TYR A 391 -7.61 23.01 -5.05
C TYR A 391 -8.39 24.33 -5.07
N VAL A 392 -8.51 25.02 -3.92
CA VAL A 392 -9.24 26.31 -3.82
C VAL A 392 -8.58 27.41 -4.65
N TRP A 393 -7.28 27.64 -4.45
CA TRP A 393 -6.51 28.62 -5.23
C TRP A 393 -6.37 28.18 -6.70
N GLY A 394 -6.27 26.87 -6.95
CA GLY A 394 -6.20 26.32 -8.31
C GLY A 394 -7.48 26.45 -9.13
N ILE A 395 -8.65 26.59 -8.50
CA ILE A 395 -9.92 26.91 -9.19
C ILE A 395 -10.16 28.40 -9.31
N THR A 396 -9.80 29.20 -8.30
CA THR A 396 -10.09 30.64 -8.26
C THR A 396 -9.12 31.48 -9.09
N LEU A 397 -7.82 31.15 -9.05
CA LEU A 397 -6.75 31.90 -9.74
C LEU A 397 -5.96 31.06 -10.75
N GLY A 398 -6.13 29.73 -10.75
CA GLY A 398 -5.36 28.80 -11.58
C GLY A 398 -5.49 29.05 -13.09
N ARG A 399 -4.35 29.25 -13.76
CA ARG A 399 -4.27 29.47 -15.22
C ARG A 399 -3.13 28.69 -15.85
N THR A 400 -1.99 28.57 -15.17
CA THR A 400 -0.80 27.88 -15.69
C THR A 400 -0.69 26.45 -15.13
N PRO A 401 -0.59 25.41 -15.97
CA PRO A 401 -0.46 24.03 -15.50
C PRO A 401 0.97 23.76 -14.99
N LEU A 402 1.07 23.18 -13.79
CA LEU A 402 2.33 22.99 -13.08
C LEU A 402 3.22 21.87 -13.67
N ILE A 403 2.61 20.79 -14.20
CA ILE A 403 3.36 19.69 -14.82
C ILE A 403 2.50 18.98 -15.89
N LYS A 404 3.10 18.68 -17.05
CA LYS A 404 2.43 17.99 -18.19
C LYS A 404 1.75 16.67 -17.76
N LEU A 405 2.35 15.98 -16.80
CA LEU A 405 1.91 14.69 -16.24
C LEU A 405 0.63 14.78 -15.38
N SER A 406 0.29 15.98 -14.90
CA SER A 406 -0.90 16.27 -14.08
C SER A 406 -1.47 17.64 -14.45
N PRO A 407 -2.11 17.78 -15.63
CA PRO A 407 -2.55 19.06 -16.20
C PRO A 407 -3.74 19.72 -15.46
N LYS A 408 -4.08 19.22 -14.27
CA LYS A 408 -5.09 19.79 -13.36
C LYS A 408 -4.47 20.47 -12.12
N LYS A 409 -3.20 20.25 -11.81
CA LYS A 409 -2.48 21.00 -10.78
C LYS A 409 -1.89 22.26 -11.43
N THR A 410 -2.08 23.43 -10.82
CA THR A 410 -1.71 24.74 -11.36
C THR A 410 -0.65 25.43 -10.50
N VAL A 411 0.15 26.30 -11.10
CA VAL A 411 1.24 27.02 -10.38
C VAL A 411 0.65 28.00 -9.36
N GLU A 412 -0.41 28.72 -9.74
CA GLU A 412 -1.08 29.68 -8.85
C GLU A 412 -1.73 28.96 -7.65
N GLY A 413 -2.28 27.76 -7.89
CA GLY A 413 -2.80 26.90 -6.83
C GLY A 413 -1.72 26.46 -5.84
N PHE A 414 -0.54 26.05 -6.35
CA PHE A 414 0.60 25.64 -5.53
C PHE A 414 1.16 26.79 -4.68
N ILE A 415 1.31 27.99 -5.25
CA ILE A 415 1.77 29.18 -4.53
C ILE A 415 0.74 29.62 -3.46
N GLY A 416 -0.55 29.60 -3.79
CA GLY A 416 -1.61 29.90 -2.81
C GLY A 416 -1.65 28.90 -1.66
N ALA A 417 -1.44 27.61 -1.95
CA ALA A 417 -1.37 26.55 -0.95
C ALA A 417 -0.19 26.74 0.01
N PHE A 418 0.97 27.19 -0.47
CA PHE A 418 2.17 27.46 0.35
C PHE A 418 1.90 28.46 1.48
N PHE A 419 1.45 29.66 1.14
CA PHE A 419 1.15 30.68 2.16
C PHE A 419 0.00 30.27 3.08
N SER A 420 -1.03 29.60 2.54
CA SER A 420 -2.17 29.11 3.32
C SER A 420 -1.76 28.01 4.32
N THR A 421 -0.85 27.12 3.93
CA THR A 421 -0.36 26.01 4.77
C THR A 421 0.57 26.52 5.87
N ILE A 422 1.38 27.54 5.60
CA ILE A 422 2.19 28.21 6.64
C ILE A 422 1.30 28.89 7.69
N LEU A 423 0.30 29.68 7.25
CA LEU A 423 -0.62 30.36 8.17
C LEU A 423 -1.44 29.34 8.99
N PHE A 424 -2.00 28.34 8.33
CA PHE A 424 -2.71 27.24 9.01
C PHE A 424 -1.80 26.51 9.99
N GLY A 425 -0.59 26.13 9.58
CA GLY A 425 0.34 25.35 10.40
C GLY A 425 0.75 26.04 11.69
N VAL A 426 1.08 27.34 11.62
CA VAL A 426 1.40 28.13 12.82
C VAL A 426 0.19 28.21 13.76
N LEU A 427 -1.00 28.54 13.26
CA LEU A 427 -2.20 28.68 14.09
C LEU A 427 -2.65 27.33 14.69
N TRP A 428 -2.70 26.28 13.87
CA TRP A 428 -3.18 24.94 14.24
C TRP A 428 -2.23 24.24 15.20
N GLY A 429 -0.92 24.29 14.93
CA GLY A 429 0.07 23.73 15.85
C GLY A 429 0.17 24.49 17.17
N THR A 430 0.08 25.84 17.15
CA THR A 430 0.03 26.64 18.40
C THR A 430 -1.21 26.32 19.22
N TYR A 431 -2.34 25.97 18.60
CA TYR A 431 -3.52 25.49 19.31
C TYR A 431 -3.30 24.09 19.90
N PHE A 432 -2.82 23.12 19.11
CA PHE A 432 -2.68 21.74 19.57
C PHE A 432 -1.55 21.50 20.58
N MET A 433 -0.52 22.36 20.64
CA MET A 433 0.53 22.25 21.68
C MET A 433 0.02 22.58 23.11
N GLY A 434 -1.16 23.17 23.25
CA GLY A 434 -1.76 23.46 24.56
C GLY A 434 -2.35 22.24 25.28
N PHE A 435 -2.42 21.07 24.63
CA PHE A 435 -3.03 19.86 25.18
C PHE A 435 -1.97 18.82 25.55
N SER A 436 -1.81 18.53 26.85
CA SER A 436 -0.84 17.54 27.36
C SER A 436 -0.94 16.19 26.65
N TYR A 437 -2.17 15.69 26.43
CA TYR A 437 -2.45 14.46 25.69
C TYR A 437 -1.88 14.41 24.26
N MET A 438 -1.63 15.57 23.62
CA MET A 438 -1.06 15.64 22.28
C MET A 438 0.47 15.73 22.28
N ILE A 439 1.05 16.39 23.28
CA ILE A 439 2.50 16.66 23.36
C ILE A 439 3.30 15.64 24.18
N CYS A 440 2.63 14.85 25.03
CA CYS A 440 3.31 13.85 25.86
C CYS A 440 3.61 12.57 25.06
N PRO A 441 4.81 11.98 25.22
CA PRO A 441 5.14 10.67 24.66
C PRO A 441 4.34 9.57 25.36
N VAL A 442 4.21 8.41 24.72
CA VAL A 442 3.49 7.27 25.28
C VAL A 442 4.27 6.60 26.41
N HIS A 443 3.56 6.22 27.47
CA HIS A 443 4.05 5.32 28.52
C HIS A 443 3.18 4.07 28.60
N ASP A 444 1.86 4.24 28.56
CA ASP A 444 0.87 3.16 28.52
C ASP A 444 0.00 3.23 27.25
N LEU A 445 -0.30 2.08 26.64
CA LEU A 445 -1.13 1.99 25.43
C LEU A 445 -2.63 2.25 25.69
N GLY A 446 -3.08 2.18 26.95
CA GLY A 446 -4.49 2.35 27.34
C GLY A 446 -4.96 3.81 27.48
N VAL A 447 -4.11 4.80 27.27
CA VAL A 447 -4.45 6.22 27.48
C VAL A 447 -5.34 6.79 26.36
N SER A 448 -6.42 7.46 26.75
CA SER A 448 -7.38 8.14 25.85
C SER A 448 -7.47 9.63 26.19
N ALA A 449 -8.13 10.43 25.34
CA ALA A 449 -8.24 11.88 25.51
C ALA A 449 -8.97 12.34 26.79
N TRP A 450 -9.66 11.43 27.48
CA TRP A 450 -10.32 11.67 28.77
C TRP A 450 -9.47 11.24 29.98
N SER A 451 -8.31 10.61 29.76
CA SER A 451 -7.36 10.28 30.83
C SER A 451 -6.47 11.47 31.16
N SER A 452 -6.19 11.70 32.44
CA SER A 452 -5.40 12.83 32.94
C SER A 452 -3.89 12.62 32.73
N MET A 453 -3.46 12.61 31.47
CA MET A 453 -2.07 12.41 31.08
C MET A 453 -1.20 13.63 31.46
N GLN A 454 -0.17 13.40 32.27
CA GLN A 454 0.78 14.41 32.71
C GLN A 454 2.21 13.95 32.40
N CYS A 455 3.02 14.85 31.84
CA CYS A 455 4.44 14.64 31.57
C CYS A 455 5.18 15.99 31.71
N THR A 456 6.51 15.94 31.78
CA THR A 456 7.34 17.13 31.55
C THR A 456 7.32 17.46 30.05
N PRO A 457 6.78 18.61 29.61
CA PRO A 457 6.72 18.95 28.20
C PRO A 457 8.12 19.28 27.66
N ASN A 458 8.43 18.80 26.46
CA ASN A 458 9.68 19.14 25.76
C ASN A 458 9.81 20.69 25.65
N PRO A 459 10.99 21.29 25.93
CA PRO A 459 11.23 22.74 25.91
C PRO A 459 10.94 23.46 24.59
N VAL A 460 10.61 22.79 23.49
CA VAL A 460 10.05 23.44 22.29
C VAL A 460 8.61 23.92 22.48
N PHE A 461 7.83 23.30 23.36
CA PHE A 461 6.44 23.67 23.65
C PHE A 461 6.31 24.73 24.75
N ILE A 462 7.39 24.95 25.53
CA ILE A 462 7.43 25.95 26.59
C ILE A 462 7.54 27.35 25.97
N TRP A 463 6.63 28.24 26.35
CA TRP A 463 6.64 29.64 25.96
C TRP A 463 7.87 30.37 26.50
N ARG A 464 8.46 31.24 25.68
CA ARG A 464 9.63 32.06 25.97
C ARG A 464 9.38 33.49 25.52
N GLU A 465 10.08 34.44 26.11
CA GLU A 465 10.04 35.85 25.70
C GLU A 465 11.21 36.16 24.76
N TRP A 466 10.92 36.54 23.52
CA TRP A 466 11.91 37.06 22.58
C TRP A 466 12.11 38.56 22.84
N GLN A 467 13.31 38.97 23.24
CA GLN A 467 13.67 40.39 23.33
C GLN A 467 13.88 40.98 21.93
N ILE A 468 13.04 41.94 21.55
CA ILE A 468 13.07 42.52 20.20
C ILE A 468 14.31 43.41 20.03
N TRP A 469 14.95 43.37 18.86
CA TRP A 469 16.03 44.31 18.51
C TRP A 469 15.55 45.76 18.59
N ALA A 470 16.30 46.62 19.30
CA ALA A 470 15.80 47.93 19.76
C ALA A 470 15.18 48.86 18.68
N PRO A 471 15.71 48.98 17.45
CA PRO A 471 15.06 49.76 16.39
C PRO A 471 13.67 49.24 16.01
N VAL A 472 13.46 47.92 16.10
CA VAL A 472 12.19 47.26 15.77
C VAL A 472 11.17 47.40 16.90
N SER A 473 11.59 47.38 18.18
CA SER A 473 10.67 47.70 19.29
C SER A 473 10.25 49.17 19.29
N VAL A 474 11.14 50.11 18.93
CA VAL A 474 10.77 51.53 18.72
C VAL A 474 9.78 51.67 17.56
N PHE A 475 10.01 50.99 16.42
CA PHE A 475 9.07 51.01 15.29
C PHE A 475 7.69 50.41 15.66
N LEU A 476 7.67 49.21 16.27
CA LEU A 476 6.44 48.54 16.69
C LEU A 476 5.66 49.35 17.73
N SER A 477 6.36 49.95 18.72
CA SER A 477 5.70 50.77 19.74
C SER A 477 5.14 52.08 19.19
N THR A 478 5.79 52.67 18.19
CA THR A 478 5.25 53.80 17.42
C THR A 478 4.00 53.40 16.62
N LEU A 479 4.01 52.21 16.00
CA LEU A 479 2.90 51.73 15.16
C LEU A 479 1.67 51.29 15.97
N PHE A 480 1.86 50.65 17.13
CA PHE A 480 0.79 50.08 17.96
C PHE A 480 0.44 50.91 19.20
N GLY A 481 1.11 52.05 19.44
CA GLY A 481 0.84 52.94 20.58
C GLY A 481 1.09 52.31 21.96
N ARG A 482 1.92 51.26 22.03
CA ARG A 482 2.21 50.48 23.25
C ARG A 482 3.67 50.05 23.26
N THR A 483 4.33 50.07 24.42
CA THR A 483 5.74 49.67 24.58
C THR A 483 5.91 48.15 24.50
N ILE A 484 5.97 47.61 23.28
CA ILE A 484 6.24 46.19 23.03
C ILE A 484 7.76 45.97 23.02
N THR A 485 8.31 45.48 24.14
CA THR A 485 9.74 45.16 24.30
C THR A 485 10.05 43.68 24.12
N THR A 486 9.13 42.80 24.52
CA THR A 486 9.20 41.34 24.31
C THR A 486 8.02 40.82 23.49
N ILE A 487 8.24 39.70 22.79
CA ILE A 487 7.20 38.93 22.10
C ILE A 487 7.16 37.52 22.70
N PRO A 488 6.01 37.03 23.18
CA PRO A 488 5.87 35.64 23.59
C PRO A 488 5.87 34.73 22.36
N TYR A 489 6.72 33.71 22.36
CA TYR A 489 6.78 32.67 21.33
C TYR A 489 7.03 31.30 21.95
N ALA A 490 6.62 30.23 21.29
CA ALA A 490 7.09 28.88 21.59
C ALA A 490 8.05 28.43 20.47
N PRO A 491 9.22 27.83 20.76
CA PRO A 491 10.13 27.36 19.71
C PRO A 491 9.48 26.39 18.70
N TYR A 492 8.45 25.64 19.12
CA TYR A 492 7.61 24.84 18.23
C TYR A 492 7.03 25.62 17.05
N GLN A 493 6.72 26.92 17.22
CA GLN A 493 6.23 27.79 16.14
C GLN A 493 7.26 27.98 15.02
N PHE A 494 8.55 27.98 15.34
CA PHE A 494 9.62 28.00 14.34
C PHE A 494 9.69 26.67 13.59
N HIS A 495 9.63 25.54 14.30
CA HIS A 495 9.58 24.21 13.69
C HIS A 495 8.35 24.01 12.79
N LEU A 496 7.19 24.56 13.16
CA LEU A 496 5.96 24.56 12.34
C LEU A 496 6.15 25.25 10.98
N LEU A 497 7.02 26.27 10.87
CA LEU A 497 7.35 26.90 9.58
C LEU A 497 8.08 25.91 8.66
N PHE A 498 9.08 25.16 9.17
CA PHE A 498 9.79 24.14 8.39
C PHE A 498 8.89 22.96 8.02
N MET A 499 8.03 22.51 8.94
CA MET A 499 7.02 21.48 8.66
C MET A 499 6.07 21.93 7.55
N SER A 500 5.58 23.19 7.60
CA SER A 500 4.68 23.75 6.58
C SER A 500 5.36 23.94 5.23
N PHE A 501 6.62 24.39 5.23
CA PHE A 501 7.45 24.53 4.03
C PHE A 501 7.65 23.17 3.34
N PHE A 502 7.99 22.12 4.10
CA PHE A 502 8.13 20.77 3.55
C PHE A 502 6.78 20.19 3.08
N ALA A 503 5.72 20.31 3.90
CA ALA A 503 4.38 19.81 3.59
C ALA A 503 3.77 20.42 2.32
N SER A 504 4.15 21.67 2.00
CA SER A 504 3.67 22.35 0.79
C SER A 504 4.60 22.19 -0.41
N LEU A 505 5.92 22.32 -0.25
CA LEU A 505 6.85 22.29 -1.38
C LEU A 505 7.34 20.88 -1.75
N VAL A 506 7.58 20.01 -0.77
CA VAL A 506 8.25 18.72 -0.99
C VAL A 506 7.28 17.55 -0.92
N ALA A 507 6.38 17.49 0.08
CA ALA A 507 5.44 16.38 0.22
C ALA A 507 4.56 16.11 -1.04
N PRO A 508 4.11 17.13 -1.81
CA PRO A 508 3.34 16.88 -3.04
C PRO A 508 4.10 16.15 -4.16
N PHE A 509 5.44 16.03 -4.07
CA PHE A 509 6.22 15.17 -4.97
C PHE A 509 5.93 13.68 -4.77
N GLY A 510 5.49 13.24 -3.59
CA GLY A 510 4.91 11.91 -3.39
C GLY A 510 3.71 11.68 -4.31
N GLY A 511 2.77 12.62 -4.33
CA GLY A 511 1.60 12.60 -5.22
C GLY A 511 1.93 12.78 -6.71
N PHE A 512 2.99 13.52 -7.06
CA PHE A 512 3.49 13.57 -8.45
C PHE A 512 4.09 12.24 -8.89
N PHE A 513 4.90 11.60 -8.05
CA PHE A 513 5.49 10.28 -8.29
C PHE A 513 4.40 9.20 -8.43
N ALA A 514 3.47 9.14 -7.48
CA ALA A 514 2.33 8.22 -7.53
C ALA A 514 1.43 8.45 -8.77
N SER A 515 1.22 9.72 -9.18
CA SER A 515 0.55 10.05 -10.45
C SER A 515 1.33 9.55 -11.67
N GLY A 516 2.67 9.70 -11.69
CA GLY A 516 3.53 9.22 -12.76
C GLY A 516 3.52 7.70 -12.89
N PHE A 517 3.66 7.00 -11.77
CA PHE A 517 3.54 5.54 -11.70
C PHE A 517 2.22 5.06 -12.31
N LYS A 518 1.08 5.67 -11.93
CA LYS A 518 -0.22 5.32 -12.52
C LYS A 518 -0.27 5.48 -14.04
N ARG A 519 0.40 6.49 -14.61
CA ARG A 519 0.49 6.65 -16.08
C ARG A 519 1.36 5.58 -16.73
N ALA A 520 2.52 5.26 -16.16
CA ALA A 520 3.41 4.21 -16.66
C ALA A 520 2.75 2.82 -16.72
N PHE A 521 1.80 2.54 -15.82
CA PHE A 521 1.01 1.29 -15.81
C PHE A 521 -0.35 1.41 -16.51
N ASN A 522 -0.66 2.54 -17.18
CA ASN A 522 -1.94 2.82 -17.84
C ASN A 522 -3.19 2.66 -16.95
N ILE A 523 -3.04 2.92 -15.64
CA ILE A 523 -4.12 2.91 -14.65
C ILE A 523 -4.55 4.34 -14.27
N LYS A 524 -5.72 4.46 -13.63
CA LYS A 524 -6.27 5.76 -13.20
C LYS A 524 -6.09 6.01 -11.70
N ASP A 525 -6.34 4.97 -10.90
CA ASP A 525 -6.35 4.92 -9.43
C ASP A 525 -5.65 3.59 -9.04
N PHE A 526 -5.02 3.49 -7.87
CA PHE A 526 -4.30 2.26 -7.46
C PHE A 526 -5.23 1.11 -7.07
N GLY A 527 -6.44 1.43 -6.62
CA GLY A 527 -7.42 0.46 -6.15
C GLY A 527 -8.79 1.09 -5.93
N HIS A 528 -9.67 0.33 -5.28
CA HIS A 528 -11.02 0.74 -4.93
C HIS A 528 -11.33 0.42 -3.45
N SER A 529 -10.33 0.53 -2.56
CA SER A 529 -10.47 0.16 -1.15
C SER A 529 -11.43 1.08 -0.37
N ILE A 530 -11.74 2.28 -0.87
CA ILE A 530 -12.71 3.21 -0.24
C ILE A 530 -13.83 3.56 -1.24
N PRO A 531 -15.11 3.23 -0.95
CA PRO A 531 -16.24 3.47 -1.86
C PRO A 531 -16.39 4.93 -2.33
N GLY A 532 -16.09 5.18 -3.60
CA GLY A 532 -16.19 6.51 -4.23
C GLY A 532 -14.96 7.41 -4.07
N HIS A 533 -13.93 6.99 -3.32
CA HIS A 533 -12.74 7.81 -3.03
C HIS A 533 -11.44 7.36 -3.69
N GLY A 534 -11.36 6.12 -4.19
CA GLY A 534 -10.20 5.58 -4.91
C GLY A 534 -9.47 4.48 -4.14
N GLY A 535 -8.16 4.34 -4.39
CA GLY A 535 -7.29 3.49 -3.58
C GLY A 535 -6.87 4.17 -2.28
N MET A 536 -6.35 3.38 -1.34
CA MET A 536 -5.65 3.92 -0.16
C MET A 536 -4.28 4.49 -0.55
N THR A 537 -3.62 3.90 -1.55
CA THR A 537 -2.34 4.42 -2.08
C THR A 537 -2.49 5.83 -2.64
N ASP A 538 -3.64 6.15 -3.26
CA ASP A 538 -4.01 7.49 -3.76
C ASP A 538 -4.26 8.54 -2.65
N ARG A 539 -4.07 8.18 -1.37
CA ARG A 539 -4.29 9.03 -0.19
C ARG A 539 -3.07 9.11 0.73
N MET A 540 -2.24 8.08 0.71
CA MET A 540 -1.06 7.97 1.58
C MET A 540 0.24 8.41 0.89
N ASP A 541 0.24 8.66 -0.42
CA ASP A 541 1.43 8.99 -1.20
C ASP A 541 2.20 10.23 -0.69
N CYS A 542 1.51 11.34 -0.41
CA CYS A 542 2.10 12.53 0.22
C CYS A 542 2.33 12.34 1.74
N GLN A 543 1.50 11.53 2.39
CA GLN A 543 1.53 11.32 3.84
C GLN A 543 2.74 10.50 4.30
N PHE A 544 3.15 9.46 3.55
CA PHE A 544 4.37 8.72 3.86
C PHE A 544 5.60 9.62 3.82
N LEU A 545 5.74 10.45 2.77
CA LEU A 545 6.86 11.38 2.64
C LEU A 545 6.89 12.42 3.77
N MET A 546 5.74 12.95 4.19
CA MET A 546 5.65 13.85 5.35
C MET A 546 5.97 13.14 6.68
N GLY A 547 5.52 11.89 6.85
CA GLY A 547 5.79 11.09 8.05
C GLY A 547 7.27 10.75 8.24
N VAL A 548 7.94 10.33 7.15
CA VAL A 548 9.39 10.11 7.13
C VAL A 548 10.14 11.40 7.47
N PHE A 549 9.80 12.52 6.81
CA PHE A 549 10.43 13.81 7.09
C PHE A 549 10.25 14.24 8.54
N THR A 550 9.04 14.12 9.09
CA THR A 550 8.76 14.50 10.47
C THR A 550 9.60 13.69 11.45
N TYR A 551 9.72 12.38 11.25
CA TYR A 551 10.52 11.51 12.12
C TYR A 551 12.00 11.89 12.11
N VAL A 552 12.57 12.13 10.93
CA VAL A 552 13.96 12.58 10.79
C VAL A 552 14.15 13.96 11.41
N TYR A 553 13.28 14.92 11.12
CA TYR A 553 13.36 16.28 11.64
C TYR A 553 13.25 16.30 13.18
N TYR A 554 12.28 15.56 13.74
CA TYR A 554 12.13 15.42 15.20
C TYR A 554 13.38 14.76 15.81
N SER A 555 13.82 13.62 15.28
CA SER A 555 14.97 12.87 15.79
C SER A 555 16.32 13.61 15.66
N SER A 556 16.43 14.61 14.79
CA SER A 556 17.67 15.38 14.59
C SER A 556 17.68 16.76 15.24
N LEU A 557 16.51 17.37 15.51
CA LEU A 557 16.42 18.79 15.91
C LEU A 557 15.54 19.05 17.15
N ILE A 558 14.82 18.06 17.68
CA ILE A 558 13.80 18.26 18.73
C ILE A 558 13.91 17.20 19.85
N ARG A 559 14.21 15.95 19.50
CA ARG A 559 14.38 14.84 20.45
C ARG A 559 15.51 15.15 21.44
N GLU A 560 15.19 15.15 22.73
CA GLU A 560 16.15 15.46 23.78
C GLU A 560 16.95 14.22 24.20
N HIS A 561 18.27 14.34 24.19
CA HIS A 561 19.18 13.29 24.68
C HIS A 561 19.43 13.50 26.19
N HIS A 562 18.44 13.16 27.02
CA HIS A 562 18.59 13.16 28.47
C HIS A 562 19.56 12.05 28.94
N VAL A 563 20.84 12.38 28.98
CA VAL A 563 21.86 11.53 29.60
C VAL A 563 21.68 11.56 31.12
N THR A 564 21.22 10.46 31.70
CA THR A 564 21.03 10.34 33.15
C THR A 564 22.34 9.98 33.86
N VAL A 565 22.46 10.35 35.14
CA VAL A 565 23.59 9.92 35.99
C VAL A 565 23.69 8.39 36.06
N GLY A 566 22.56 7.68 36.10
CA GLY A 566 22.52 6.21 36.06
C GLY A 566 23.08 5.62 34.76
N SER A 567 22.74 6.21 33.61
CA SER A 567 23.32 5.78 32.32
C SER A 567 24.81 6.12 32.19
N ILE A 568 25.27 7.26 32.74
CA ILE A 568 26.70 7.59 32.81
C ILE A 568 27.42 6.55 33.67
N LEU A 569 26.92 6.29 34.87
CA LEU A 569 27.48 5.30 35.80
C LEU A 569 27.49 3.89 35.18
N GLN A 570 26.45 3.50 34.46
CA GLN A 570 26.42 2.23 33.74
C GLN A 570 27.51 2.19 32.65
N THR A 571 27.62 3.22 31.81
CA THR A 571 28.67 3.31 30.77
C THR A 571 30.07 3.26 31.36
N ILE A 572 30.30 3.94 32.48
CA ILE A 572 31.57 3.91 33.24
C ILE A 572 31.85 2.49 33.74
N VAL A 573 30.92 1.88 34.49
CA VAL A 573 31.11 0.57 35.14
C VAL A 573 31.21 -0.59 34.14
N SER A 574 30.54 -0.52 32.99
CA SER A 574 30.61 -1.56 31.96
C SER A 574 31.63 -1.32 30.85
N GLY A 575 32.19 -0.11 30.75
CA GLY A 575 33.00 0.33 29.62
C GLY A 575 34.41 0.80 29.95
N LEU A 576 34.72 1.09 31.22
CA LEU A 576 36.04 1.51 31.69
C LEU A 576 36.62 0.51 32.70
N THR A 577 37.92 0.30 32.66
CA THR A 577 38.67 -0.45 33.68
C THR A 577 38.75 0.33 34.99
N VAL A 578 39.12 -0.34 36.10
CA VAL A 578 39.15 0.28 37.43
C VAL A 578 40.10 1.49 37.48
N ASP A 579 41.24 1.42 36.78
CA ASP A 579 42.21 2.52 36.73
C ASP A 579 41.66 3.73 35.96
N GLU A 580 41.02 3.52 34.81
CA GLU A 580 40.32 4.57 34.04
C GLU A 580 39.15 5.19 34.81
N GLN A 581 38.44 4.39 35.63
CA GLN A 581 37.39 4.90 36.53
C GLN A 581 37.98 5.82 37.61
N LEU A 582 39.15 5.51 38.16
CA LEU A 582 39.84 6.35 39.15
C LEU A 582 40.40 7.63 38.52
N GLU A 583 40.97 7.55 37.32
CA GLU A 583 41.42 8.71 36.54
C GLU A 583 40.27 9.68 36.23
N LEU A 584 39.13 9.15 35.74
CA LEU A 584 37.92 9.93 35.46
C LEU A 584 37.38 10.63 36.71
N VAL A 585 37.39 9.97 37.88
CA VAL A 585 36.97 10.56 39.15
C VAL A 585 37.94 11.66 39.61
N ALA A 586 39.24 11.48 39.44
CA ALA A 586 40.25 12.48 39.79
C ALA A 586 40.12 13.75 38.93
N ASP A 587 39.95 13.59 37.61
CA ASP A 587 39.80 14.73 36.69
C ASP A 587 38.42 15.41 36.82
N LEU A 588 37.34 14.67 37.11
CA LEU A 588 36.04 15.27 37.42
C LEU A 588 36.11 16.09 38.73
N LYS A 589 36.77 15.57 39.77
CA LYS A 589 37.02 16.30 41.02
C LYS A 589 37.86 17.56 40.79
N ARG A 590 38.88 17.49 39.92
CA ARG A 590 39.70 18.64 39.50
C ARG A 590 38.89 19.68 38.73
N TYR A 591 38.04 19.27 37.80
CA TYR A 591 37.15 20.14 37.03
C TYR A 591 36.17 20.90 37.94
N LEU A 592 35.48 20.19 38.84
CA LEU A 592 34.54 20.79 39.79
C LEU A 592 35.22 21.75 40.77
N SER A 593 36.41 21.39 41.26
CA SER A 593 37.25 22.28 42.07
C SER A 593 37.63 23.55 41.32
N GLY A 594 37.89 23.45 39.99
CA GLY A 594 38.14 24.59 39.11
C GLY A 594 36.94 25.53 38.91
N GLN A 595 35.71 25.07 39.22
CA GLN A 595 34.50 25.91 39.29
C GLN A 595 34.19 26.40 40.72
N GLY A 596 35.08 26.18 41.68
CA GLY A 596 34.88 26.54 43.09
C GLY A 596 33.97 25.57 43.86
N ILE A 597 33.60 24.43 43.27
CA ILE A 597 32.77 23.41 43.91
C ILE A 597 33.69 22.46 44.69
N MET A 598 33.71 22.58 46.01
CA MET A 598 34.46 21.68 46.89
C MET A 598 33.81 20.29 46.92
N VAL A 599 34.43 19.33 46.23
CA VAL A 599 34.06 17.90 46.31
C VAL A 599 34.91 17.24 47.40
N PRO A 600 34.30 16.58 48.41
CA PRO A 600 35.03 15.89 49.48
C PRO A 600 35.95 14.79 48.94
#